data_AF-A0A8T0FYK5-F1
#
_entry.id   AF-A0A8T0FYK5-F1
#
_cell.length_a   1.000
_cell.length_b   1.000
_cell.length_c   1.000
_cell.angle_alpha   90.00
_cell.angle_beta   90.00
_cell.angle_gamma   90.00
#
_symmetry.space_group_name_H-M   'P 1'
#
loop_
_entity.id
_entity.type
_entity.pdbx_description
1 polymer ?
#
loop_
_entity_poly.entity_id
_entity_poly.type
_entity_poly.pdbx_seq_one_letter_code
_entity_poly.pdbx_strand_id
1 'polypeptide(L)'
;MTEYQKIVIGKKFKDIQIPSENIYNLILRSPEIQNKTPRYQSKYSNKTKKFYGSKKKPHQTMGYAKTPLKSPAEYLKKHTRETKPNKESKPFSCLDISHKRPPVPKKEDAPLIIHEGKDKNFISLNKLDVIRKPALRPARKSVDTQKGDSFFLEFSGLVPKFCMKKGLRANWERLNTQYMSLPLVIDTKSLKSRKLELERKLDLLEHDIYFLEKNEENDIYVLPE
;
A
#
# COMPACT_ATOMS: atom_id res chain seq x y z
N MET A 1 5.86 -58.81 20.92
CA MET A 1 5.98 -57.80 19.85
C MET A 1 6.90 -56.72 20.38
N THR A 2 8.15 -56.67 19.93
CA THR A 2 9.16 -55.70 20.38
C THR A 2 8.93 -54.37 19.68
N GLU A 3 8.76 -53.28 20.45
CA GLU A 3 8.65 -51.93 19.90
C GLU A 3 10.05 -51.35 19.66
N TYR A 4 10.31 -50.91 18.43
CA TYR A 4 11.57 -50.28 18.04
C TYR A 4 11.41 -48.77 18.06
N GLN A 5 12.36 -48.07 18.67
CA GLN A 5 12.38 -46.60 18.67
C GLN A 5 13.55 -46.08 17.84
N LYS A 6 13.26 -45.22 16.86
CA LYS A 6 14.27 -44.60 15.98
C LYS A 6 14.89 -43.40 16.67
N ILE A 7 16.20 -43.45 16.90
CA ILE A 7 16.95 -42.35 17.50
C ILE A 7 18.01 -41.86 16.51
N VAL A 8 18.08 -40.54 16.32
CA VAL A 8 19.07 -39.90 15.44
C VAL A 8 20.38 -39.73 16.19
N ILE A 9 21.42 -40.44 15.77
CA ILE A 9 22.77 -40.25 16.31
C ILE A 9 23.68 -39.88 15.14
N GLY A 10 24.14 -38.63 15.10
CA GLY A 10 25.13 -38.16 14.13
C GLY A 10 24.77 -38.47 12.67
N LYS A 11 23.63 -37.95 12.19
CA LYS A 11 23.13 -38.09 10.80
C LYS A 11 23.06 -39.53 10.24
N LYS A 12 23.00 -40.57 11.09
CA LYS A 12 22.52 -41.91 10.71
C LYS A 12 21.49 -42.42 11.72
N PHE A 13 20.40 -43.00 11.21
CA PHE A 13 19.37 -43.63 12.02
C PHE A 13 19.82 -45.05 12.37
N LYS A 14 19.82 -45.40 13.64
CA LYS A 14 20.00 -46.78 14.12
C LYS A 14 18.75 -47.20 14.87
N ASP A 15 18.25 -48.39 14.55
CA ASP A 15 17.14 -49.01 15.27
C ASP A 15 17.72 -49.76 16.49
N ILE A 16 17.34 -49.35 17.70
CA ILE A 16 17.80 -49.96 18.95
C ILE A 16 16.63 -50.78 19.52
N GLN A 17 16.88 -52.05 19.84
CA GLN A 17 15.92 -52.91 20.54
C GLN A 17 15.87 -52.50 22.02
N ILE A 18 14.75 -51.93 22.44
CA ILE A 18 14.50 -51.64 23.85
C ILE A 18 13.66 -52.82 24.40
N PRO A 19 14.10 -53.49 25.47
CA PRO A 19 13.30 -54.53 26.10
C PRO A 19 12.00 -53.93 26.67
N SER A 20 10.89 -54.66 26.56
CA SER A 20 9.56 -54.20 26.98
C SER A 20 9.43 -53.97 28.49
N GLU A 21 10.33 -54.57 29.26
CA GLU A 21 10.34 -54.49 30.72
C GLU A 21 11.56 -53.67 31.16
N ASN A 22 11.32 -52.68 32.03
CA ASN A 22 12.37 -51.84 32.58
C ASN A 22 12.18 -51.70 34.10
N ILE A 23 13.16 -52.19 34.87
CA ILE A 23 13.16 -52.18 36.35
C ILE A 23 13.03 -50.75 36.90
N TYR A 24 13.49 -49.72 36.17
CA TYR A 24 13.36 -48.32 36.58
C TYR A 24 11.93 -47.77 36.50
N ASN A 25 11.02 -48.45 35.77
CA ASN A 25 9.62 -48.05 35.64
C ASN A 25 8.68 -48.80 36.61
N LEU A 26 9.22 -49.59 37.55
CA LEU A 26 8.41 -50.34 38.52
C LEU A 26 7.66 -49.44 39.51
N ILE A 27 8.20 -48.25 39.79
CA ILE A 27 7.57 -47.26 40.66
C ILE A 27 6.91 -46.21 39.78
N LEU A 28 5.58 -46.19 39.73
CA LEU A 28 4.85 -45.12 39.04
C LEU A 28 5.21 -43.77 39.68
N ARG A 29 5.76 -42.84 38.88
CA ARG A 29 5.89 -41.44 39.31
C ARG A 29 4.50 -40.85 39.48
N SER A 30 4.24 -40.23 40.63
CA SER A 30 3.00 -39.50 40.85
C SER A 30 2.88 -38.43 39.76
N PRO A 31 1.76 -38.36 39.02
CA PRO A 31 1.61 -37.39 37.95
C PRO A 31 1.70 -35.97 38.52
N GLU A 32 2.51 -35.11 37.91
CA GLU A 32 2.62 -33.71 38.30
C GLU A 32 1.25 -33.05 38.14
N ILE A 33 0.69 -32.53 39.24
CA ILE A 33 -0.59 -31.82 39.23
C ILE A 33 -0.39 -30.50 38.47
N GLN A 34 -0.85 -30.45 37.22
CA GLN A 34 -0.75 -29.24 36.40
C GLN A 34 -1.65 -28.14 36.96
N ASN A 35 -1.06 -26.99 37.31
CA ASN A 35 -1.81 -25.81 37.72
C ASN A 35 -2.60 -25.25 36.54
N LYS A 36 -3.91 -25.06 36.71
CA LYS A 36 -4.78 -24.50 35.65
C LYS A 36 -4.41 -23.05 35.38
N THR A 37 -4.30 -22.69 34.11
CA THR A 37 -4.06 -21.30 33.70
C THR A 37 -5.26 -20.40 34.06
N PRO A 38 -5.04 -19.11 34.35
CA PRO A 38 -6.13 -18.18 34.60
C PRO A 38 -7.10 -18.08 33.42
N ARG A 39 -8.38 -17.83 33.72
CA ARG A 39 -9.44 -17.74 32.71
C ARG A 39 -9.18 -16.56 31.77
N TYR A 40 -9.19 -16.81 30.46
CA TYR A 40 -9.09 -15.77 29.44
C TYR A 40 -10.21 -14.71 29.59
N GLN A 41 -9.85 -13.44 29.53
CA GLN A 41 -10.79 -12.33 29.45
C GLN A 41 -10.63 -11.59 28.12
N SER A 42 -11.76 -11.39 27.41
CA SER A 42 -11.76 -10.74 26.10
C SER A 42 -11.39 -9.25 26.21
N LYS A 43 -10.43 -8.81 25.40
CA LYS A 43 -10.05 -7.39 25.22
C LYS A 43 -11.24 -6.49 24.87
N TYR A 44 -12.29 -7.06 24.28
CA TYR A 44 -13.46 -6.33 23.82
C TYR A 44 -14.63 -6.32 24.80
N SER A 45 -14.54 -7.00 25.96
CA SER A 45 -15.64 -7.12 26.92
C SER A 45 -16.25 -5.76 27.30
N ASN A 46 -15.40 -4.77 27.58
CA ASN A 46 -15.84 -3.42 27.91
C ASN A 46 -16.48 -2.67 26.72
N LYS A 47 -16.02 -2.94 25.49
CA LYS A 47 -16.59 -2.36 24.27
C LYS A 47 -17.97 -2.92 24.00
N THR A 48 -18.15 -4.23 24.15
CA THR A 48 -19.45 -4.91 24.03
C THR A 48 -20.44 -4.39 25.08
N LYS A 49 -20.03 -4.27 26.34
CA LYS A 49 -20.86 -3.68 27.41
C LYS A 49 -21.29 -2.25 27.09
N LYS A 50 -20.40 -1.41 26.55
CA LYS A 50 -20.74 -0.03 26.15
C LYS A 50 -21.67 0.02 24.94
N PHE A 51 -21.50 -0.87 23.97
CA PHE A 51 -22.31 -0.93 22.76
C PHE A 51 -23.76 -1.33 23.06
N TYR A 52 -23.96 -2.38 23.84
CA TYR A 52 -25.30 -2.87 24.19
C TYR A 52 -25.90 -2.17 25.42
N GLY A 53 -25.07 -1.60 26.30
CA GLY A 53 -25.47 -0.83 27.48
C GLY A 53 -25.80 0.61 27.12
N SER A 54 -26.67 0.83 26.13
CA SER A 54 -27.20 2.16 25.83
C SER A 54 -27.74 2.79 27.12
N LYS A 55 -27.40 4.06 27.37
CA LYS A 55 -27.80 4.81 28.58
C LYS A 55 -29.31 5.03 28.55
N LYS A 56 -30.10 4.03 28.94
CA LYS A 56 -31.55 4.16 29.07
C LYS A 56 -31.83 5.16 30.20
N LYS A 57 -32.61 6.20 29.92
CA LYS A 57 -33.07 7.09 30.99
C LYS A 57 -33.98 6.28 31.93
N PRO A 58 -33.90 6.49 33.26
CA PRO A 58 -34.82 5.83 34.17
C PRO A 58 -36.26 6.18 33.76
N HIS A 59 -37.14 5.16 33.74
CA HIS A 59 -38.57 5.32 33.44
C HIS A 59 -38.93 5.80 32.02
N GLN A 60 -38.02 5.67 31.02
CA GLN A 60 -38.25 6.16 29.65
C GLN A 60 -39.42 5.47 28.92
N THR A 61 -39.65 4.17 29.14
CA THR A 61 -40.66 3.40 28.39
C THR A 61 -42.05 3.53 28.98
N MET A 62 -42.19 3.44 30.31
CA MET A 62 -43.49 3.36 30.98
C MET A 62 -43.74 4.48 32.00
N GLY A 63 -42.81 5.41 32.19
CA GLY A 63 -42.94 6.49 33.18
C GLY A 63 -42.95 5.99 34.63
N TYR A 64 -43.39 6.86 35.54
CA TYR A 64 -43.58 6.52 36.96
C TYR A 64 -44.95 5.88 37.17
N ALA A 65 -45.03 4.83 37.98
CA ALA A 65 -46.32 4.25 38.39
C ALA A 65 -47.18 5.24 39.20
N LYS A 66 -46.53 6.05 40.04
CA LYS A 66 -47.09 7.25 40.68
C LYS A 66 -46.05 8.35 40.57
N THR A 67 -46.39 9.46 39.92
CA THR A 67 -45.46 10.56 39.69
C THR A 67 -45.09 11.22 41.02
N PRO A 68 -43.80 11.26 41.40
CA PRO A 68 -43.41 11.96 42.63
C PRO A 68 -43.72 13.45 42.50
N LEU A 69 -44.50 13.98 43.45
CA LEU A 69 -44.83 15.41 43.51
C LEU A 69 -43.68 16.16 44.18
N LYS A 70 -43.35 17.34 43.65
CA LYS A 70 -42.34 18.22 44.23
C LYS A 70 -42.94 19.01 45.39
N SER A 71 -42.12 19.25 46.42
CA SER A 71 -42.49 20.14 47.53
C SER A 71 -42.76 21.57 47.01
N PRO A 72 -43.70 22.33 47.60
CA PRO A 72 -43.94 23.74 47.23
C PRO A 72 -42.70 24.65 47.26
N ALA A 73 -41.68 24.29 48.05
CA ALA A 73 -40.41 25.01 48.10
C ALA A 73 -39.55 24.86 46.81
N GLU A 74 -39.81 23.81 46.02
CA GLU A 74 -39.10 23.45 44.78
C GLU A 74 -39.86 23.87 43.51
N TYR A 75 -40.88 24.72 43.66
CA TYR A 75 -41.57 25.31 42.52
C TYR A 75 -40.60 26.11 41.63
N LEU A 76 -40.95 26.17 40.34
CA LEU A 76 -40.10 26.76 39.32
C LEU A 76 -39.89 28.25 39.60
N LYS A 77 -38.64 28.65 39.79
CA LYS A 77 -38.25 30.06 40.00
C LYS A 77 -37.87 30.71 38.67
N LYS A 78 -37.81 32.04 38.64
CA LYS A 78 -37.37 32.80 37.45
C LYS A 78 -35.97 32.33 37.01
N HIS A 79 -35.76 32.17 35.70
CA HIS A 79 -34.47 31.79 35.09
C HIS A 79 -33.92 30.40 35.45
N THR A 80 -34.69 29.47 36.03
CA THR A 80 -34.16 28.14 36.41
C THR A 80 -33.95 27.17 35.24
N ARG A 81 -34.62 27.39 34.10
CA ARG A 81 -34.50 26.54 32.90
C ARG A 81 -33.50 27.06 31.88
N GLU A 82 -32.91 28.22 32.14
CA GLU A 82 -31.96 28.84 31.23
C GLU A 82 -30.60 28.15 31.36
N THR A 83 -30.10 27.64 30.24
CA THR A 83 -28.73 27.15 30.16
C THR A 83 -27.80 28.34 30.19
N LYS A 84 -27.03 28.51 31.27
CA LYS A 84 -25.99 29.53 31.34
C LYS A 84 -24.93 29.19 30.27
N PRO A 85 -24.59 30.11 29.35
CA PRO A 85 -23.47 29.89 28.46
C PRO A 85 -22.21 29.67 29.30
N ASN A 86 -21.39 28.72 28.88
CA ASN A 86 -20.11 28.49 29.55
C ASN A 86 -19.29 29.78 29.43
N LYS A 87 -18.72 30.27 30.54
CA LYS A 87 -17.80 31.41 30.48
C LYS A 87 -16.68 31.02 29.53
N GLU A 88 -16.42 31.84 28.52
CA GLU A 88 -15.52 31.57 27.41
C GLU A 88 -14.19 30.99 27.91
N SER A 89 -14.06 29.67 27.90
CA SER A 89 -12.76 29.03 27.90
C SER A 89 -12.21 29.23 26.50
N LYS A 90 -10.94 29.63 26.40
CA LYS A 90 -10.19 29.73 25.14
C LYS A 90 -10.68 28.65 24.17
N PRO A 91 -11.05 28.99 22.92
CA PRO A 91 -11.65 28.05 21.99
C PRO A 91 -10.81 26.78 22.01
N PHE A 92 -11.47 25.66 22.34
CA PHE A 92 -10.84 24.35 22.27
C PHE A 92 -10.27 24.25 20.86
N SER A 93 -8.95 24.14 20.76
CA SER A 93 -8.29 23.78 19.50
C SER A 93 -8.87 22.43 19.13
N CYS A 94 -9.91 22.43 18.29
CA CYS A 94 -10.51 21.23 17.79
C CYS A 94 -9.45 20.60 16.89
N LEU A 95 -8.71 19.63 17.46
CA LEU A 95 -7.80 18.75 16.74
C LEU A 95 -6.86 19.51 15.83
N ASP A 96 -5.72 19.98 16.36
CA ASP A 96 -4.55 20.46 15.62
C ASP A 96 -4.76 20.38 14.12
N ILE A 97 -5.48 21.38 13.59
CA ILE A 97 -5.54 21.61 12.15
C ILE A 97 -4.17 22.19 11.90
N SER A 98 -3.17 21.31 11.92
CA SER A 98 -1.85 21.52 11.38
C SER A 98 -2.12 22.23 10.08
N HIS A 99 -1.76 23.50 10.04
CA HIS A 99 -2.08 24.41 8.97
C HIS A 99 -1.32 23.90 7.73
N LYS A 100 -1.86 22.88 7.06
CA LYS A 100 -1.30 22.28 5.84
C LYS A 100 -1.43 23.22 4.64
N ARG A 101 -2.03 24.39 4.85
CA ARG A 101 -2.18 25.42 3.83
C ARG A 101 -1.02 26.39 3.99
N PRO A 102 -0.24 26.65 2.92
CA PRO A 102 0.77 27.69 2.97
C PRO A 102 0.12 29.04 3.32
N PRO A 103 0.87 29.96 3.95
CA PRO A 103 0.36 31.30 4.23
C PRO A 103 -0.02 32.00 2.92
N VAL A 104 -1.08 32.82 2.98
CA VAL A 104 -1.51 33.63 1.84
C VAL A 104 -0.37 34.59 1.47
N PRO A 105 0.04 34.68 0.19
CA PRO A 105 1.05 35.63 -0.27
C PRO A 105 0.68 37.07 0.13
N LYS A 106 1.66 37.86 0.55
CA LYS A 106 1.42 39.24 0.95
C LYS A 106 1.30 40.15 -0.28
N LYS A 107 0.75 41.36 -0.09
CA LYS A 107 0.59 42.33 -1.18
C LYS A 107 1.95 42.78 -1.75
N GLU A 108 2.99 42.78 -0.92
CA GLU A 108 4.35 43.18 -1.26
C GLU A 108 5.14 42.05 -1.95
N ASP A 109 4.68 40.80 -1.85
CA ASP A 109 5.33 39.66 -2.48
C ASP A 109 5.01 39.68 -3.99
N ALA A 110 5.99 40.06 -4.81
CA ALA A 110 5.87 39.94 -6.25
C ALA A 110 5.74 38.45 -6.63
N PRO A 111 4.83 38.08 -7.54
CA PRO A 111 4.78 36.70 -8.04
C PRO A 111 6.16 36.35 -8.61
N LEU A 112 6.62 35.12 -8.37
CA LEU A 112 7.78 34.55 -9.07
C LEU A 112 7.41 34.43 -10.55
N ILE A 113 7.57 35.51 -11.31
CA ILE A 113 7.47 35.47 -12.76
C ILE A 113 8.80 34.87 -13.21
N ILE A 114 8.77 33.60 -13.60
CA ILE A 114 9.87 32.97 -14.33
C ILE A 114 9.93 33.70 -15.67
N HIS A 115 10.67 34.82 -15.70
CA HIS A 115 10.88 35.60 -16.89
C HIS A 115 11.81 34.80 -17.82
N GLU A 116 11.23 33.93 -18.65
CA GLU A 116 11.90 33.51 -19.87
C GLU A 116 12.02 34.76 -20.78
N GLY A 117 12.99 35.64 -20.56
CA GLY A 117 13.29 36.82 -21.39
C GLY A 117 12.12 37.80 -21.58
N LYS A 118 12.29 39.05 -21.14
CA LYS A 118 11.25 40.10 -21.29
C LYS A 118 10.90 40.44 -22.75
N ASP A 119 11.68 39.95 -23.71
CA ASP A 119 11.54 40.23 -25.14
C ASP A 119 11.40 38.94 -25.99
N LYS A 120 10.38 38.12 -25.71
CA LYS A 120 10.05 36.99 -26.59
C LYS A 120 9.43 37.51 -27.89
N ASN A 121 10.09 37.26 -29.01
CA ASN A 121 9.50 37.51 -30.32
C ASN A 121 8.55 36.35 -30.69
N PHE A 122 7.25 36.56 -30.43
CA PHE A 122 6.20 35.56 -30.70
C PHE A 122 6.14 35.15 -32.17
N ILE A 123 6.50 36.03 -33.11
CA ILE A 123 6.49 35.72 -34.54
C ILE A 123 7.56 34.64 -34.85
N SER A 124 8.78 34.83 -34.35
CA SER A 124 9.85 33.85 -34.54
C SER A 124 9.60 32.55 -33.78
N LEU A 125 9.05 32.63 -32.56
CA LEU A 125 8.72 31.45 -31.77
C LEU A 125 7.61 30.62 -32.43
N ASN A 126 6.55 31.25 -32.93
CA ASN A 126 5.48 30.55 -33.64
C ASN A 126 6.01 29.88 -34.92
N LYS A 127 6.90 30.57 -35.66
CA LYS A 127 7.55 29.99 -36.85
C LYS A 127 8.37 28.75 -36.47
N LEU A 128 9.20 28.83 -35.44
CA LEU A 128 10.01 27.71 -34.98
C LEU A 128 9.15 26.56 -34.43
N ASP A 129 8.08 26.86 -33.71
CA ASP A 129 7.14 25.88 -33.20
C ASP A 129 6.46 25.11 -34.33
N VAL A 130 5.96 25.80 -35.36
CA VAL A 130 5.38 25.16 -36.55
C VAL A 130 6.41 24.29 -37.29
N ILE A 131 7.67 24.75 -37.41
CA ILE A 131 8.74 23.97 -38.06
C ILE A 131 9.10 22.73 -37.24
N ARG A 132 9.14 22.84 -35.91
CA ARG A 132 9.51 21.74 -35.00
C ARG A 132 8.38 20.75 -34.77
N LYS A 133 7.13 21.18 -34.92
CA LYS A 133 5.96 20.32 -34.76
C LYS A 133 6.00 19.19 -35.80
N PRO A 134 5.99 17.93 -35.37
CA PRO A 134 5.89 16.81 -36.30
C PRO A 134 4.52 16.84 -37.00
N ALA A 135 4.44 16.27 -38.21
CA ALA A 135 3.17 16.13 -38.91
C ALA A 135 2.16 15.34 -38.06
N LEU A 136 0.92 15.81 -38.00
CA LEU A 136 -0.16 15.11 -37.31
C LEU A 136 -0.42 13.78 -38.00
N ARG A 137 -0.24 12.67 -37.29
CA ARG A 137 -0.57 11.34 -37.80
C ARG A 137 -2.08 11.11 -37.66
N PRO A 138 -2.75 10.53 -38.67
CA PRO A 138 -4.17 10.22 -38.56
C PRO A 138 -4.42 9.21 -37.44
N ALA A 139 -5.46 9.43 -36.65
CA ALA A 139 -5.84 8.50 -35.59
C ALA A 139 -6.17 7.12 -36.20
N ARG A 140 -5.64 6.06 -35.59
CA ARG A 140 -5.89 4.68 -36.05
C ARG A 140 -7.31 4.28 -35.69
N LYS A 141 -8.10 3.98 -36.72
CA LYS A 141 -9.47 3.49 -36.57
C LYS A 141 -9.64 2.20 -37.36
N SER A 142 -10.37 1.24 -36.81
CA SER A 142 -10.88 0.09 -37.58
C SER A 142 -12.36 0.29 -37.83
N VAL A 143 -12.80 -0.29 -38.95
CA VAL A 143 -14.19 -0.34 -39.35
C VAL A 143 -14.57 -1.81 -39.40
N ASP A 144 -15.48 -2.23 -38.52
CA ASP A 144 -15.89 -3.64 -38.43
C ASP A 144 -17.16 -3.91 -39.26
N THR A 145 -18.04 -2.92 -39.41
CA THR A 145 -19.35 -3.09 -40.06
C THR A 145 -19.36 -2.55 -41.49
N GLN A 146 -20.16 -3.18 -42.36
CA GLN A 146 -20.40 -2.70 -43.73
C GLN A 146 -21.04 -1.30 -43.78
N LYS A 147 -21.64 -0.84 -42.66
CA LYS A 147 -22.24 0.49 -42.50
C LYS A 147 -21.23 1.56 -42.10
N GLY A 148 -19.98 1.20 -41.83
CA GLY A 148 -18.92 2.15 -41.50
C GLY A 148 -18.80 2.46 -40.02
N ASP A 149 -19.35 1.63 -39.11
CA ASP A 149 -19.13 1.84 -37.67
C ASP A 149 -17.65 1.67 -37.37
N SER A 150 -17.05 2.74 -36.87
CA SER A 150 -15.61 2.83 -36.61
C SER A 150 -15.32 3.05 -35.14
N PHE A 151 -14.22 2.47 -34.68
CA PHE A 151 -13.70 2.70 -33.34
C PHE A 151 -12.19 2.91 -33.36
N PHE A 152 -11.68 3.54 -32.31
CA PHE A 152 -10.26 3.84 -32.16
C PHE A 152 -9.47 2.59 -31.75
N LEU A 153 -8.39 2.29 -32.48
CA LEU A 153 -7.53 1.13 -32.23
C LEU A 153 -6.76 1.22 -30.91
N GLU A 154 -6.41 2.43 -30.46
CA GLU A 154 -5.64 2.66 -29.24
C GLU A 154 -6.33 2.10 -27.98
N PHE A 155 -7.66 2.17 -27.92
CA PHE A 155 -8.45 1.80 -26.73
C PHE A 155 -9.25 0.50 -26.89
N SER A 156 -9.24 -0.11 -28.07
CA SER A 156 -10.05 -1.30 -28.36
C SER A 156 -9.50 -2.60 -27.79
N GLY A 157 -8.26 -2.57 -27.27
CA GLY A 157 -7.56 -3.77 -26.80
C GLY A 157 -7.11 -4.72 -27.92
N LEU A 158 -7.39 -4.39 -29.19
CA LEU A 158 -6.98 -5.19 -30.36
C LEU A 158 -5.51 -4.97 -30.76
N VAL A 159 -4.91 -3.86 -30.32
CA VAL A 159 -3.50 -3.57 -30.55
C VAL A 159 -2.69 -3.99 -29.32
N PRO A 160 -1.74 -4.94 -29.45
CA PRO A 160 -0.89 -5.35 -28.34
C PRO A 160 0.08 -4.22 -27.97
N LYS A 161 -0.26 -3.44 -26.95
CA LYS A 161 0.53 -2.29 -26.48
C LYS A 161 1.80 -2.67 -25.70
N PHE A 162 1.83 -3.85 -25.07
CA PHE A 162 2.88 -4.24 -24.12
C PHE A 162 3.46 -5.66 -24.34
N CYS A 163 3.43 -6.19 -25.56
CA CYS A 163 3.93 -7.55 -25.82
C CYS A 163 5.44 -7.69 -25.52
N MET A 164 6.28 -6.72 -25.91
CA MET A 164 7.73 -6.79 -25.67
C MET A 164 8.17 -6.42 -24.25
N LYS A 165 7.40 -5.60 -23.51
CA LYS A 165 7.79 -5.15 -22.15
C LYS A 165 7.99 -6.32 -21.19
N LYS A 166 7.11 -7.33 -21.25
CA LYS A 166 7.22 -8.53 -20.41
C LYS A 166 8.47 -9.34 -20.75
N GLY A 167 8.78 -9.50 -22.04
CA GLY A 167 9.97 -10.22 -22.50
C GLY A 167 11.27 -9.51 -22.12
N LEU A 168 11.33 -8.19 -22.29
CA LEU A 168 12.49 -7.36 -21.90
C LEU A 168 12.75 -7.43 -20.40
N ARG A 169 11.70 -7.35 -19.56
CA ARG A 169 11.82 -7.49 -18.11
C ARG A 169 12.32 -8.87 -17.69
N ALA A 170 11.81 -9.94 -18.31
CA ALA A 170 12.29 -11.30 -18.04
C ALA A 170 13.77 -11.47 -18.43
N ASN A 171 14.20 -10.86 -19.54
CA ASN A 171 15.61 -10.87 -19.94
C ASN A 171 16.50 -10.07 -18.96
N TRP A 172 16.03 -8.89 -18.55
CA TRP A 172 16.72 -8.06 -17.55
C TRP A 172 16.87 -8.83 -16.23
N GLU A 173 15.82 -9.50 -15.76
CA GLU A 173 15.85 -10.32 -14.53
C GLU A 173 16.89 -11.46 -14.64
N ARG A 174 16.96 -12.12 -15.80
CA ARG A 174 17.96 -13.16 -16.07
C ARG A 174 19.38 -12.61 -16.01
N LEU A 175 19.65 -11.49 -16.68
CA LEU A 175 20.98 -10.87 -16.70
C LEU A 175 21.37 -10.29 -15.33
N ASN A 176 20.42 -9.67 -14.64
CA ASN A 176 20.65 -9.12 -13.31
C ASN A 176 20.99 -10.25 -12.31
N THR A 177 20.31 -11.39 -12.39
CA THR A 177 20.67 -12.57 -11.58
C THR A 177 22.09 -13.05 -11.86
N GLN A 178 22.54 -13.03 -13.12
CA GLN A 178 23.93 -13.37 -13.48
C GLN A 178 24.94 -12.33 -12.97
N TYR A 179 24.57 -11.05 -12.98
CA TYR A 179 25.38 -9.97 -12.44
C TYR A 179 25.51 -10.05 -10.92
N MET A 180 24.40 -10.28 -10.21
CA MET A 180 24.37 -10.41 -8.74
C MET A 180 25.06 -11.67 -8.22
N SER A 181 25.17 -12.71 -9.05
CA SER A 181 25.92 -13.93 -8.73
C SER A 181 27.41 -13.85 -9.10
N LEU A 182 27.91 -12.68 -9.53
CA LEU A 182 29.34 -12.48 -9.75
C LEU A 182 30.14 -12.60 -8.44
N PRO A 183 31.38 -13.13 -8.49
CA PRO A 183 32.26 -13.16 -7.32
C PRO A 183 32.55 -11.77 -6.76
N LEU A 184 32.65 -11.65 -5.43
CA LEU A 184 32.97 -10.40 -4.75
C LEU A 184 34.35 -9.85 -5.14
N VAL A 185 35.33 -10.74 -5.37
CA VAL A 185 36.69 -10.41 -5.77
C VAL A 185 36.83 -10.55 -7.29
N ILE A 186 37.05 -9.44 -7.98
CA ILE A 186 37.06 -9.35 -9.46
C ILE A 186 38.43 -8.87 -9.94
N ASP A 187 39.47 -9.65 -9.64
CA ASP A 187 40.86 -9.22 -9.91
C ASP A 187 41.33 -9.59 -11.32
N THR A 188 40.77 -10.66 -11.89
CA THR A 188 41.16 -11.15 -13.22
C THR A 188 40.53 -10.31 -14.34
N LYS A 189 41.28 -10.10 -15.42
CA LYS A 189 40.83 -9.31 -16.59
C LYS A 189 39.55 -9.89 -17.23
N SER A 190 39.37 -11.21 -17.21
CA SER A 190 38.19 -11.89 -17.74
C SER A 190 36.94 -11.61 -16.89
N LEU A 191 37.04 -11.64 -15.56
CA LEU A 191 35.92 -11.32 -14.67
C LEU A 191 35.53 -9.83 -14.78
N LYS A 192 36.51 -8.92 -14.89
CA LYS A 192 36.26 -7.49 -15.14
C LYS A 192 35.55 -7.27 -16.47
N SER A 193 36.00 -7.93 -17.54
CA SER A 193 35.36 -7.84 -18.86
C SER A 193 33.94 -8.39 -18.85
N ARG A 194 33.71 -9.53 -18.19
CA ARG A 194 32.37 -10.13 -18.06
C ARG A 194 31.41 -9.22 -17.29
N LYS A 195 31.86 -8.62 -16.19
CA LYS A 195 31.06 -7.65 -15.42
C LYS A 195 30.65 -6.47 -16.31
N LEU A 196 31.62 -5.88 -16.99
CA LEU A 196 31.40 -4.73 -17.85
C LEU A 196 30.43 -5.05 -19.01
N GLU A 197 30.53 -6.25 -19.59
CA GLU A 197 29.57 -6.70 -20.60
C GLU A 197 28.15 -6.84 -20.07
N LEU A 198 27.97 -7.39 -18.86
CA LEU A 198 26.68 -7.48 -18.20
C LEU A 198 26.10 -6.10 -17.90
N GLU A 199 26.93 -5.15 -17.43
CA GLU A 199 26.52 -3.77 -17.18
C GLU A 199 26.03 -3.08 -18.46
N ARG A 200 26.77 -3.18 -19.57
CA ARG A 200 26.31 -2.62 -20.86
C ARG A 200 24.98 -3.21 -21.30
N LYS A 201 24.80 -4.52 -21.15
CA LYS A 201 23.56 -5.20 -21.54
C LYS A 201 22.39 -4.78 -20.66
N LEU A 202 22.62 -4.59 -19.36
CA LEU A 202 21.60 -4.09 -18.43
C LEU A 202 21.23 -2.64 -18.73
N ASP A 203 22.22 -1.77 -18.98
CA ASP A 203 22.02 -0.35 -19.32
C ASP A 203 21.19 -0.19 -20.60
N LEU A 204 21.48 -0.98 -21.64
CA LEU A 204 20.68 -1.01 -22.87
C LEU A 204 19.22 -1.43 -22.60
N LEU A 205 19.02 -2.51 -21.82
CA LEU A 205 17.66 -2.98 -21.49
C LEU A 205 16.90 -1.97 -20.62
N GLU A 206 17.58 -1.30 -19.69
CA GLU A 206 16.98 -0.25 -18.87
C GLU A 206 16.58 0.95 -19.73
N HIS A 207 17.43 1.37 -20.67
CA HIS A 207 17.12 2.40 -21.64
C HIS A 207 15.90 2.03 -22.50
N ASP A 208 15.87 0.81 -23.04
CA ASP A 208 14.77 0.32 -23.87
C ASP A 208 13.46 0.23 -23.08
N ILE A 209 13.50 -0.27 -21.84
CA ILE A 209 12.33 -0.34 -20.95
C ILE A 209 11.84 1.07 -20.61
N TYR A 210 12.75 1.99 -20.27
CA TYR A 210 12.43 3.39 -20.01
C TYR A 210 11.79 4.06 -21.22
N PHE A 211 12.35 3.83 -22.42
CA PHE A 211 11.81 4.37 -23.66
C PHE A 211 10.40 3.85 -23.93
N LEU A 212 10.13 2.57 -23.70
CA LEU A 212 8.79 1.98 -23.83
C LEU A 212 7.81 2.52 -22.78
N GLU A 213 8.26 2.81 -21.55
CA GLU A 213 7.43 3.39 -20.49
C GLU A 213 7.13 4.87 -20.70
N LYS A 214 8.09 5.63 -21.21
CA LYS A 214 7.90 7.06 -21.46
C LYS A 214 7.03 7.33 -22.69
N ASN A 215 7.06 6.43 -23.66
CA ASN A 215 6.31 6.51 -24.90
C ASN A 215 5.00 5.70 -24.87
N GLU A 216 4.36 5.55 -23.70
CA GLU A 216 3.04 4.91 -23.61
C GLU A 216 1.96 5.57 -24.50
N GLU A 217 2.19 6.78 -25.01
CA GLU A 217 1.35 7.46 -26.01
C GLU A 217 1.83 7.34 -27.47
N ASN A 218 3.08 6.97 -27.72
CA ASN A 218 3.63 6.90 -29.07
C ASN A 218 3.81 5.43 -29.48
N ASP A 219 2.98 4.96 -30.41
CA ASP A 219 3.14 3.65 -31.05
C ASP A 219 4.54 3.48 -31.66
N ILE A 220 5.43 2.76 -30.98
CA ILE A 220 6.74 2.41 -31.49
C ILE A 220 6.56 1.16 -32.37
N TYR A 221 6.61 1.34 -33.69
CA TYR A 221 6.72 0.23 -34.62
C TYR A 221 8.18 -0.21 -34.71
N VAL A 222 8.45 -1.44 -34.30
CA VAL A 222 9.63 -2.14 -34.78
C VAL A 222 9.24 -2.74 -36.13
N LEU A 223 9.81 -2.23 -37.22
CA LEU A 223 9.71 -2.87 -38.53
C LEU A 223 10.39 -4.24 -38.43
N PRO A 224 9.69 -5.35 -38.69
CA PRO A 224 10.37 -6.63 -38.87
C PRO A 224 11.20 -6.54 -40.16
N GLU A 225 12.45 -7.01 -40.09
CA GLU A 225 13.25 -7.33 -41.28
C GLU A 225 12.61 -8.47 -42.09
#